data_AF-A0A976E6H6-F1
#
_entry.id   AF-A0A976E6H6-F1
#
_cell.length_a   1.000
_cell.length_b   1.000
_cell.length_c   1.000
_cell.angle_alpha   90.00
_cell.angle_beta   90.00
_cell.angle_gamma   90.00
#
_symmetry.space_group_name_H-M   'P 1'
#
loop_
_entity.id
_entity.type
_entity.pdbx_description
1 polymer ?
#
loop_
_entity_poly.entity_id
_entity_poly.type
_entity_poly.pdbx_seq_one_letter_code
_entity_poly.pdbx_strand_id
1 'polypeptide(L)' 'ATLFAEDQARYLLAVAPEQLAAVVAAGKAAGVPVTQVGQFGGADVVFGTEVAPLAGLSALYRSAFAAALGG' A
#
# COMPACT_ATOMS: atom_id res chain seq x y z
N ALA A 1 -2.52 10.99 -11.30
CA ALA A 1 -2.02 9.61 -11.34
C ALA A 1 -2.02 9.06 -9.91
N THR A 2 -2.70 7.94 -9.67
CA THR A 2 -3.02 7.49 -8.29
C THR A 2 -2.27 6.23 -7.87
N LEU A 3 -2.10 5.25 -8.77
CA LEU A 3 -1.53 3.93 -8.42
C LEU A 3 -0.09 3.72 -8.88
N PHE A 4 0.28 4.21 -10.07
CA PHE A 4 1.56 3.85 -10.71
C PHE A 4 2.48 5.04 -11.01
N ALA A 5 2.08 6.26 -10.65
CA ALA A 5 3.01 7.38 -10.75
C ALA A 5 4.05 7.28 -9.64
N GLU A 6 5.30 7.41 -10.03
CA GLU A 6 6.41 7.63 -9.11
C GLU A 6 6.44 9.10 -8.71
N ASP A 7 6.52 9.35 -7.41
CA ASP A 7 6.67 10.68 -6.84
C ASP A 7 7.34 10.52 -5.47
N GLN A 8 8.35 11.35 -5.23
CA GLN A 8 9.22 11.27 -4.06
C GLN A 8 8.51 11.78 -2.81
N ALA A 9 9.06 11.47 -1.63
CA ALA A 9 8.54 11.90 -0.33
C ALA A 9 7.10 11.46 -0.01
N ARG A 10 6.63 10.37 -0.64
CA ARG A 10 5.37 9.71 -0.28
C ARG A 10 5.64 8.39 0.44
N TYR A 11 5.04 8.24 1.62
CA TYR A 11 5.27 7.10 2.51
C TYR A 11 3.94 6.44 2.87
N LEU A 12 3.93 5.11 2.90
CA LEU A 12 2.85 4.32 3.49
C LEU A 12 3.29 3.84 4.88
N LEU A 13 2.42 4.06 5.85
CA LEU A 13 2.64 3.66 7.24
C LEU A 13 1.55 2.66 7.65
N ALA A 14 1.97 1.53 8.22
CA ALA A 14 1.06 0.67 8.97
C ALA A 14 0.98 1.19 10.41
N VAL A 15 -0.21 1.61 10.84
CA VAL A 15 -0.44 2.22 12.15
C VAL A 15 -1.50 1.41 12.88
N ALA A 16 -1.27 1.11 14.15
CA ALA A 16 -2.28 0.45 14.98
C ALA A 16 -3.52 1.35 15.10
N PRO A 17 -4.75 0.82 15.08
CA PRO A 17 -5.97 1.63 15.05
C PRO A 17 -6.06 2.68 16.16
N GLU A 18 -5.60 2.34 17.36
CA GLU A 18 -5.57 3.21 18.54
C GLU A 18 -4.55 4.37 18.41
N GLN A 19 -3.54 4.24 17.55
CA GLN A 19 -2.51 5.26 17.31
C GLN A 19 -2.83 6.18 16.12
N LEU A 20 -3.80 5.81 15.29
CA LEU A 20 -4.11 6.54 14.05
C LEU A 20 -4.40 8.03 14.30
N ALA A 21 -5.21 8.34 15.32
CA ALA A 21 -5.56 9.72 15.65
C ALA A 21 -4.34 10.57 16.03
N ALA A 22 -3.38 9.99 16.77
CA ALA A 22 -2.16 10.67 17.15
C ALA A 22 -1.26 10.96 15.94
N VAL A 23 -1.13 9.99 15.02
CA VAL A 23 -0.35 10.17 13.78
C VAL A 23 -0.96 11.27 12.90
N VAL A 24 -2.29 11.29 12.74
CA VAL A 24 -2.98 12.32 11.96
C VAL A 24 -2.78 13.71 12.58
N ALA A 25 -2.89 13.82 13.91
CA ALA A 25 -2.65 15.07 14.61
C ALA A 25 -1.21 15.58 14.45
N ALA A 26 -0.22 14.67 14.55
CA ALA A 26 1.19 15.00 14.36
C ALA A 26 1.49 15.48 12.94
N GLY A 27 0.95 14.81 11.92
CA GLY A 27 1.09 15.24 10.52
C GLY A 27 0.52 16.63 10.30
N LYS A 28 -0.69 16.89 10.82
CA LYS A 28 -1.30 18.23 10.77
C LYS A 28 -0.42 19.30 11.42
N ALA A 29 0.13 19.01 12.61
CA ALA A 29 1.02 19.95 13.32
C ALA A 29 2.32 20.22 12.55
N ALA A 30 2.83 19.22 11.81
CA ALA A 30 4.02 19.34 10.99
C ALA A 30 3.76 19.92 9.58
N GLY A 31 2.50 20.20 9.21
CA GLY A 31 2.14 20.61 7.86
C GLY A 31 2.31 19.51 6.81
N VAL A 32 2.36 18.24 7.23
CA VAL A 32 2.50 17.07 6.36
C VAL A 32 1.12 16.43 6.14
N PRO A 33 0.66 16.29 4.88
CA PRO A 33 -0.60 15.61 4.59
C PRO A 33 -0.59 14.15 5.04
N VAL A 34 -1.63 13.73 5.76
CA VAL A 34 -1.84 12.35 6.18
C VAL A 34 -3.22 11.90 5.70
N THR A 35 -3.29 10.75 5.03
CA THR A 35 -4.53 10.17 4.54
C THR A 35 -4.59 8.70 4.96
N GLN A 36 -5.71 8.26 5.53
CA GLN A 36 -5.98 6.85 5.73
C GLN A 36 -6.40 6.24 4.39
N VAL A 37 -5.60 5.32 3.86
CA VAL A 37 -5.82 4.72 2.53
C VAL A 37 -6.40 3.31 2.57
N GLY A 38 -6.49 2.70 3.74
CA GLY A 38 -7.01 1.35 3.90
C GLY A 38 -6.65 0.72 5.25
N GLN A 39 -6.72 -0.61 5.30
CA GLN A 39 -6.41 -1.42 6.47
C GLN A 39 -5.72 -2.72 6.01
N PHE A 40 -4.96 -3.36 6.90
CA PHE A 40 -4.35 -4.66 6.65
C PHE A 40 -5.23 -5.79 7.21
N GLY A 41 -5.23 -6.93 6.53
CA GLY A 41 -5.94 -8.15 6.94
C GLY A 41 -6.40 -8.96 5.73
N GLY A 42 -6.89 -10.18 5.98
CA GLY A 42 -7.41 -11.06 4.93
C GLY A 42 -6.34 -11.65 4.00
N ALA A 43 -6.80 -12.28 2.92
CA ALA A 43 -5.95 -12.94 1.91
C ALA A 43 -5.95 -12.21 0.56
N ASP A 44 -6.75 -11.16 0.42
CA ASP A 44 -6.98 -10.44 -0.83
C ASP A 44 -6.48 -9.00 -0.76
N VAL A 45 -6.04 -8.48 -1.91
CA VAL A 45 -5.79 -7.06 -2.13
C VAL A 45 -7.02 -6.47 -2.81
N VAL A 46 -7.59 -5.40 -2.23
CA VAL A 46 -8.84 -4.80 -2.67
C VAL A 46 -8.65 -3.32 -3.01
N PHE A 47 -9.05 -2.92 -4.21
CA PHE A 47 -9.16 -1.52 -4.62
C PHE A 47 -10.55 -1.25 -5.19
N GLY A 48 -11.43 -0.65 -4.38
CA GLY A 48 -12.83 -0.43 -4.77
C GLY A 48 -13.55 -1.77 -4.95
N THR A 49 -14.03 -2.04 -6.16
CA THR A 49 -14.66 -3.31 -6.53
C THR A 49 -13.68 -4.35 -7.08
N GLU A 50 -12.44 -3.96 -7.35
CA GLU A 50 -11.40 -4.86 -7.87
C GLU A 50 -10.76 -5.62 -6.71
N VAL A 51 -10.66 -6.95 -6.87
CA VAL A 51 -10.17 -7.87 -5.84
C VAL A 51 -9.22 -8.88 -6.50
N ALA A 52 -8.06 -9.10 -5.89
CA ALA A 52 -7.12 -10.13 -6.32
C ALA A 52 -6.45 -10.83 -5.12
N PRO A 53 -6.22 -12.16 -5.17
CA PRO A 53 -5.53 -12.86 -4.10
C PRO A 53 -4.07 -12.38 -3.93
N LEU A 54 -3.67 -12.04 -2.71
CA LEU A 54 -2.31 -11.61 -2.39
C LEU A 54 -1.26 -12.67 -2.76
N ALA A 55 -1.60 -13.95 -2.58
CA ALA A 55 -0.72 -15.06 -2.93
C ALA A 55 -0.41 -15.07 -4.44
N GLY A 56 -1.42 -14.86 -5.29
CA GLY A 56 -1.25 -14.80 -6.74
C GLY A 56 -0.40 -13.61 -7.18
N LEU A 57 -0.67 -12.43 -6.61
CA LEU A 57 0.12 -11.22 -6.88
C LEU A 57 1.59 -11.38 -6.42
N SER A 58 1.80 -11.99 -5.26
CA SER A 58 3.15 -12.25 -4.72
C SER A 58 3.93 -13.21 -5.60
N ALA A 59 3.29 -14.28 -6.08
CA ALA A 59 3.91 -15.24 -7.00
C ALA A 59 4.26 -14.57 -8.34
N LEU A 60 3.35 -13.77 -8.90
CA LEU A 60 3.59 -13.02 -10.14
C LEU A 60 4.80 -12.10 -9.99
N TYR A 61 4.84 -11.26 -8.96
CA TYR A 61 5.95 -10.33 -8.74
C TYR A 61 7.30 -11.06 -8.62
N ARG A 62 7.35 -12.16 -7.87
CA ARG A 62 8.59 -12.91 -7.60
C ARG A 62 9.10 -13.72 -8.81
N SER A 63 8.22 -14.10 -9.73
CA SER A 63 8.57 -14.98 -10.86
C SER A 63 8.69 -14.26 -12.20
N ALA A 64 8.03 -13.10 -12.38
CA ALA A 64 7.94 -12.42 -13.67
C ALA A 64 9.30 -12.15 -14.33
N PHE A 65 10.29 -11.74 -13.55
CA PHE A 65 11.63 -11.47 -14.07
C PHE A 65 12.35 -12.74 -14.54
N ALA A 66 12.30 -13.82 -13.75
CA ALA A 66 12.90 -15.10 -14.11
C ALA A 66 12.25 -15.67 -15.39
N ALA A 67 10.92 -15.65 -15.44
CA ALA A 67 10.16 -16.10 -16.60
C ALA A 67 10.51 -15.28 -17.87
N ALA A 68 10.69 -13.96 -17.73
CA ALA A 68 11.08 -13.09 -18.84
C ALA A 68 12.48 -13.40 -19.40
N LEU A 69 13.37 -14.01 -18.60
CA LEU A 69 14.71 -14.41 -19.00
C LEU A 69 14.83 -15.90 -19.38
N GLY A 70 13.73 -16.65 -19.36
CA GLY A 70 13.70 -18.08 -19.70
C GLY A 70 14.26 -19.02 -18.61
N GLY A 71 14.25 -18.57 -17.36
CA GLY A 71 14.54 -19.38 -16.17
C GLY A 71 13.32 -20.15 -15.65
#